data_AF-A0A7W3Z589-F1
#
_entry.id   AF-A0A7W3Z589-F1
#
_cell.length_a   1.000
_cell.length_b   1.000
_cell.length_c   1.000
_cell.angle_alpha   90.00
_cell.angle_beta   90.00
_cell.angle_gamma   90.00
#
_symmetry.space_group_name_H-M   'P 1'
#
loop_
_entity.id
_entity.type
_entity.pdbx_description
1 polymer ?
#
loop_
_entity_poly.entity_id
_entity_poly.type
_entity_poly.pdbx_seq_one_letter_code
_entity_poly.pdbx_strand_id
1 'polypeptide(L)'
;MKKISIEIKWGIIFSLVGLLWMLVERIAGLHSTYIDYHMYLTNLFAIPAIIVMVLALRDKKKNFYGGDMTYSEGMLSGFVISLVIALLSPLTQWVTSFVITPEFFPNVIKRSVELGYYASEADAASYFNYANYAKQGFLMSLMMGVATTAICMIFIKSKAK
;
A
#
# COMPACT_ATOMS: atom_id res chain seq x y z
N MET A 1 -15.44 -22.86 2.09
CA MET A 1 -14.85 -21.51 2.27
C MET A 1 -13.38 -21.39 1.79
N LYS A 2 -12.85 -22.30 0.94
CA LYS A 2 -11.40 -22.39 0.63
C LYS A 2 -10.90 -21.62 -0.62
N LYS A 3 -11.72 -20.81 -1.29
CA LYS A 3 -11.34 -20.22 -2.59
C LYS A 3 -10.49 -18.95 -2.49
N ILE A 4 -10.64 -18.14 -1.43
CA ILE A 4 -9.97 -16.83 -1.28
C ILE A 4 -8.99 -16.76 -0.10
N SER A 5 -8.69 -17.88 0.56
CA SER A 5 -7.85 -17.89 1.77
C SER A 5 -6.41 -17.45 1.49
N ILE A 6 -5.88 -17.75 0.29
CA ILE A 6 -4.56 -17.30 -0.14
C ILE A 6 -4.55 -15.78 -0.26
N GLU A 7 -5.56 -15.21 -0.89
CA GLU A 7 -5.69 -13.76 -1.08
C GLU A 7 -5.82 -13.02 0.25
N ILE A 8 -6.63 -13.54 1.18
CA ILE A 8 -6.76 -12.96 2.52
C ILE A 8 -5.42 -12.99 3.26
N LYS A 9 -4.74 -14.14 3.25
CA LYS A 9 -3.41 -14.31 3.88
C LYS A 9 -2.42 -13.28 3.32
N TRP A 10 -2.35 -13.13 2.00
CA TRP A 10 -1.42 -12.19 1.38
C TRP A 10 -1.81 -10.73 1.56
N GLY A 11 -3.09 -10.40 1.59
CA GLY A 11 -3.56 -9.06 1.95
C GLY A 11 -3.11 -8.66 3.37
N ILE A 12 -3.23 -9.58 4.34
CA ILE A 12 -2.75 -9.35 5.71
C ILE A 12 -1.23 -9.17 5.73
N ILE A 13 -0.47 -10.05 5.06
CA ILE A 13 1.00 -9.95 4.97
C ILE A 13 1.40 -8.59 4.36
N PHE A 14 0.75 -8.18 3.28
CA PHE A 14 1.01 -6.90 2.63
C PHE A 14 0.77 -5.73 3.60
N SER A 15 -0.36 -5.73 4.31
CA SER A 15 -0.67 -4.71 5.32
C SER A 15 0.37 -4.66 6.44
N LEU A 16 0.87 -5.81 6.92
CA LEU A 16 1.93 -5.87 7.91
C LEU A 16 3.26 -5.33 7.38
N VAL A 17 3.63 -5.66 6.14
CA VAL A 17 4.82 -5.11 5.47
C VAL A 17 4.70 -3.60 5.31
N GLY A 18 3.51 -3.08 5.00
CA GLY A 18 3.23 -1.65 4.98
C GLY A 18 3.47 -0.97 6.34
N LEU A 19 2.96 -1.56 7.42
CA LEU A 19 3.19 -1.02 8.78
C LEU A 19 4.67 -1.07 9.17
N LEU A 20 5.39 -2.14 8.81
CA LEU A 20 6.83 -2.22 9.04
C LEU A 20 7.58 -1.13 8.26
N TRP A 21 7.15 -0.84 7.03
CA TRP A 21 7.74 0.24 6.25
C TRP A 21 7.52 1.61 6.90
N MET A 22 6.31 1.90 7.40
CA MET A 22 6.03 3.13 8.14
C MET A 22 6.92 3.29 9.38
N LEU A 23 7.21 2.19 10.08
CA LEU A 23 8.14 2.19 11.22
C LEU A 23 9.57 2.53 10.76
N VAL A 24 10.03 1.97 9.64
CA VAL A 24 11.35 2.29 9.06
C VAL A 24 11.44 3.77 8.69
N GLU A 25 10.41 4.33 8.04
CA GLU A 25 10.38 5.75 7.68
C GLU A 25 10.46 6.66 8.91
N ARG A 26 9.71 6.33 9.97
CA ARG A 26 9.76 7.07 11.22
C ARG A 26 11.16 7.04 11.84
N ILE A 27 11.77 5.85 11.94
CA ILE A 27 13.10 5.69 12.54
C ILE A 27 14.17 6.42 11.71
N ALA A 28 14.02 6.42 10.39
CA ALA A 28 14.88 7.18 9.48
C ALA A 28 14.69 8.70 9.58
N GLY A 29 13.69 9.17 10.33
CA GLY A 29 13.40 10.60 10.52
C GLY A 29 12.55 11.22 9.41
N LEU A 30 11.99 10.44 8.49
CA LEU A 30 11.17 10.95 7.37
C LEU A 30 9.83 11.52 7.84
N HIS A 31 9.39 11.18 9.04
CA HIS A 31 8.17 11.76 9.64
C HIS A 31 8.46 12.96 10.56
N SER A 32 9.72 13.38 10.66
CA SER A 32 10.17 14.49 11.51
C SER A 32 11.30 15.29 10.85
N THR A 33 12.57 15.01 11.16
CA THR A 33 13.74 15.81 10.78
C THR A 33 13.92 15.95 9.26
N TYR A 34 13.57 14.91 8.50
CA TYR A 34 13.77 14.83 7.05
C TYR A 34 12.45 14.82 6.28
N ILE A 35 11.42 15.48 6.82
CA ILE A 35 10.07 15.47 6.25
C ILE A 35 10.01 16.05 4.83
N ASP A 36 10.92 16.95 4.47
CA ASP A 36 11.05 17.50 3.12
C ASP A 36 11.37 16.41 2.07
N TYR A 37 12.07 15.35 2.49
CA TYR A 37 12.42 14.22 1.63
C TYR A 37 11.35 13.12 1.61
N HIS A 38 10.38 13.16 2.54
CA HIS A 38 9.35 12.13 2.69
C HIS A 38 8.63 11.86 1.37
N MET A 39 8.21 12.91 0.66
CA MET A 39 7.43 12.77 -0.59
C MET A 39 8.17 12.04 -1.71
N TYR A 40 9.51 12.03 -1.68
CA TYR A 40 10.32 11.31 -2.65
C TYR A 40 10.63 9.90 -2.19
N LEU A 41 11.02 9.73 -0.92
CA LEU A 41 11.54 8.48 -0.38
C LEU A 41 10.44 7.47 -0.01
N THR A 42 9.24 7.93 0.34
CA THR A 42 8.14 7.00 0.67
C THR A 42 7.72 6.11 -0.50
N ASN A 43 7.88 6.60 -1.74
CA ASN A 43 7.58 5.83 -2.95
C ASN A 43 8.47 4.59 -3.13
N LEU A 44 9.59 4.50 -2.42
CA LEU A 44 10.44 3.29 -2.40
C LEU A 44 9.70 2.07 -1.82
N PHE A 45 8.60 2.28 -1.10
CA PHE A 45 7.68 1.21 -0.68
C PHE A 45 7.16 0.36 -1.86
N ALA A 46 7.13 0.93 -3.08
CA ALA A 46 6.76 0.18 -4.27
C ALA A 46 7.60 -1.11 -4.45
N ILE A 47 8.86 -1.11 -4.02
CA ILE A 47 9.77 -2.26 -4.14
C ILE A 47 9.25 -3.45 -3.30
N PRO A 48 9.13 -3.36 -1.95
CA PRO A 48 8.57 -4.45 -1.16
C PRO A 48 7.12 -4.76 -1.53
N ALA A 49 6.31 -3.77 -1.90
CA ALA A 49 4.92 -3.99 -2.33
C ALA A 49 4.82 -4.90 -3.57
N ILE A 50 5.61 -4.63 -4.61
CA ILE A 50 5.65 -5.44 -5.84
C ILE A 50 6.16 -6.85 -5.52
N ILE A 51 7.20 -6.98 -4.69
CA ILE A 51 7.72 -8.29 -4.27
C ILE A 51 6.61 -9.12 -3.61
N VAL A 52 5.88 -8.55 -2.65
CA VAL A 52 4.79 -9.25 -1.97
C VAL A 52 3.68 -9.63 -2.96
N MET A 53 3.30 -8.74 -3.87
CA MET A 53 2.28 -9.04 -4.89
C MET A 53 2.71 -10.18 -5.83
N VAL A 54 3.98 -10.18 -6.28
CA VAL A 54 4.53 -11.28 -7.10
C VAL A 54 4.51 -12.60 -6.34
N LEU A 55 4.92 -12.59 -5.05
CA LEU A 55 4.89 -13.79 -4.21
C LEU A 55 3.46 -14.29 -4.00
N ALA A 56 2.49 -13.39 -3.80
CA ALA A 56 1.09 -13.72 -3.65
C ALA A 56 0.49 -14.41 -4.89
N LEU A 57 0.74 -13.84 -6.07
CA LEU A 57 0.27 -14.40 -7.33
C LEU A 57 0.94 -15.74 -7.67
N ARG A 58 2.25 -15.89 -7.38
CA ARG A 58 2.97 -17.16 -7.53
C ARG A 58 2.45 -18.23 -6.58
N ASP A 59 2.16 -17.86 -5.34
CA ASP A 59 1.58 -18.76 -4.34
C ASP A 59 0.19 -19.24 -4.79
N LYS A 60 -0.65 -18.32 -5.30
CA LYS A 60 -1.94 -18.67 -5.88
C LYS A 60 -1.81 -19.62 -7.08
N LYS A 61 -0.92 -19.30 -8.03
CA LYS A 61 -0.63 -20.13 -9.19
C LYS A 61 -0.27 -21.55 -8.78
N LYS A 62 0.67 -21.70 -7.85
CA LYS A 62 1.18 -23.00 -7.40
C LYS A 62 0.14 -23.79 -6.62
N ASN A 63 -0.47 -23.18 -5.61
CA ASN A 63 -1.22 -23.90 -4.59
C ASN A 63 -2.74 -23.98 -4.86
N PHE A 64 -3.28 -23.13 -5.73
CA PHE A 64 -4.69 -23.18 -6.12
C PHE A 64 -4.90 -23.66 -7.55
N TYR A 65 -4.09 -23.16 -8.49
CA TYR A 65 -4.21 -23.48 -9.91
C TYR A 65 -3.28 -24.62 -10.38
N GLY A 66 -2.60 -25.31 -9.46
CA GLY A 66 -1.75 -26.46 -9.79
C GLY A 66 -0.56 -26.12 -10.69
N GLY A 67 -0.11 -24.87 -10.69
CA GLY A 67 0.97 -24.38 -11.54
C GLY A 67 0.51 -23.87 -12.91
N ASP A 68 -0.77 -24.00 -13.28
CA ASP A 68 -1.29 -23.51 -14.55
C ASP A 68 -2.33 -22.41 -14.35
N MET A 69 -1.93 -21.14 -14.52
CA MET A 69 -2.79 -19.98 -14.26
C MET A 69 -2.84 -19.07 -15.47
N THR A 70 -4.06 -18.77 -15.92
CA THR A 70 -4.33 -17.84 -17.01
C THR A 70 -4.15 -16.39 -16.56
N TYR A 71 -4.06 -15.47 -17.53
CA TYR A 71 -3.98 -14.03 -17.24
C TYR A 71 -5.21 -13.55 -16.46
N SER A 72 -6.42 -13.92 -16.90
CA SER A 72 -7.67 -13.48 -16.28
C SER A 72 -7.85 -14.01 -14.85
N GLU A 73 -7.43 -15.25 -14.59
CA GLU A 73 -7.45 -15.83 -13.23
C GLU A 73 -6.52 -15.09 -12.27
N GLY A 74 -5.30 -14.76 -12.74
CA GLY A 74 -4.37 -13.98 -11.93
C GLY A 74 -4.81 -12.53 -11.74
N MET A 75 -5.45 -11.92 -12.76
CA MET A 75 -6.08 -10.59 -12.62
C MET A 75 -7.17 -10.60 -11.55
N LEU A 76 -8.04 -11.61 -11.55
CA LEU A 76 -9.07 -11.76 -10.53
C LEU A 76 -8.46 -11.95 -9.14
N SER A 77 -7.43 -12.79 -9.02
CA SER A 77 -6.76 -13.01 -7.72
C SER A 77 -6.08 -11.74 -7.21
N GLY A 78 -5.35 -11.01 -8.07
CA GLY A 78 -4.74 -9.74 -7.70
C GLY A 78 -5.75 -8.66 -7.35
N PHE A 79 -6.90 -8.62 -8.03
CA PHE A 79 -8.01 -7.74 -7.65
C PHE A 79 -8.53 -8.08 -6.24
N VAL A 80 -8.77 -9.37 -5.93
CA VAL A 80 -9.24 -9.79 -4.60
C VAL A 80 -8.20 -9.47 -3.52
N ILE A 81 -6.90 -9.68 -3.77
CA ILE A 81 -5.82 -9.26 -2.86
C ILE A 81 -5.88 -7.75 -2.62
N SER A 82 -5.99 -6.97 -3.69
CA SER A 82 -6.06 -5.50 -3.62
C SER A 82 -7.28 -5.03 -2.82
N LEU A 83 -8.42 -5.72 -2.95
CA LEU A 83 -9.62 -5.45 -2.17
C LEU A 83 -9.42 -5.74 -0.68
N VAL A 84 -8.76 -6.85 -0.34
CA VAL A 84 -8.42 -7.15 1.07
C VAL A 84 -7.51 -6.06 1.64
N ILE A 85 -6.47 -5.65 0.91
CA ILE A 85 -5.55 -4.57 1.32
C ILE A 85 -6.32 -3.26 1.52
N ALA A 86 -7.18 -2.90 0.57
CA ALA A 86 -7.99 -1.70 0.65
C ALA A 86 -8.92 -1.73 1.88
N LEU A 87 -9.58 -2.84 2.17
CA LEU A 87 -10.43 -2.97 3.37
C LEU A 87 -9.63 -2.87 4.68
N LEU A 88 -8.36 -3.30 4.69
CA LEU A 88 -7.45 -3.14 5.82
C LEU A 88 -6.80 -1.75 5.88
N SER A 89 -6.88 -0.94 4.81
CA SER A 89 -6.16 0.33 4.69
C SER A 89 -6.59 1.35 5.75
N PRO A 90 -7.88 1.53 6.12
CA PRO A 90 -8.24 2.47 7.18
C PRO A 90 -7.63 2.09 8.53
N LEU A 91 -7.63 0.79 8.87
CA LEU A 91 -7.04 0.30 10.11
C LEU A 91 -5.52 0.50 10.12
N THR A 92 -4.83 0.12 9.05
CA THR A 92 -3.37 0.33 8.96
C THR A 92 -3.01 1.81 8.97
N GLN A 93 -3.78 2.65 8.27
CA GLN A 93 -3.61 4.10 8.29
C GLN A 93 -3.81 4.67 9.71
N TRP A 94 -4.79 4.16 10.47
CA TRP A 94 -5.01 4.57 11.84
C TRP A 94 -3.80 4.20 12.73
N VAL A 95 -3.31 2.97 12.61
CA VAL A 95 -2.10 2.53 13.33
C VAL A 95 -0.91 3.42 12.96
N THR A 96 -0.70 3.71 11.68
CA THR A 96 0.37 4.60 11.23
C THR A 96 0.23 5.98 11.85
N SER A 97 -0.95 6.62 11.73
CA SER A 97 -1.14 8.01 12.11
C SER A 97 -1.22 8.25 13.61
N PHE A 98 -1.67 7.27 14.40
CA PHE A 98 -1.91 7.48 15.85
C PHE A 98 -0.99 6.65 16.75
N VAL A 99 -0.37 5.58 16.24
CA VAL A 99 0.51 4.70 17.03
C VAL A 99 1.96 4.81 16.56
N ILE A 100 2.20 4.68 15.25
CA ILE A 100 3.56 4.74 14.71
C ILE A 100 4.05 6.17 14.75
N THR A 101 3.36 7.13 14.14
CA THR A 101 3.85 8.49 13.96
C THR A 101 2.80 9.57 14.30
N PRO A 102 2.42 9.73 15.59
CA PRO A 102 1.41 10.70 16.01
C PRO A 102 1.74 12.16 15.61
N GLU A 103 3.03 12.48 15.50
CA GLU A 103 3.50 13.83 15.16
C GLU A 103 3.57 14.10 13.64
N PHE A 104 3.31 13.11 12.78
CA PHE A 104 3.44 13.29 11.33
C PHE A 104 2.54 14.41 10.79
N PHE A 105 1.26 14.40 11.13
CA PHE A 105 0.32 15.41 10.63
C PHE A 105 0.67 16.83 11.11
N PRO A 106 0.91 17.08 12.41
CA PRO A 106 1.41 18.39 12.86
C PRO A 106 2.68 18.84 12.14
N ASN A 107 3.67 17.94 11.99
CA ASN A 107 4.94 18.27 11.34
C ASN A 107 4.76 18.62 9.87
N VAL A 108 4.01 17.81 9.12
CA VAL A 108 3.84 18.02 7.67
C VAL A 108 2.98 19.25 7.38
N ILE A 109 1.97 19.54 8.21
CA ILE A 109 1.13 20.73 8.08
C ILE A 109 1.98 21.98 8.23
N LYS A 110 2.70 22.09 9.34
CA LYS A 110 3.56 23.24 9.63
C LYS A 110 4.60 23.42 8.52
N ARG A 111 5.29 22.34 8.15
CA ARG A 111 6.35 22.39 7.15
C ARG A 111 5.83 22.74 5.75
N SER A 112 4.66 22.25 5.36
CA SER A 112 4.09 22.54 4.05
C SER A 112 3.69 24.02 3.91
N VAL A 113 3.32 24.68 5.00
CA VAL A 113 3.07 26.13 5.01
C VAL A 113 4.39 26.91 4.97
N GLU A 114 5.40 26.51 5.75
CA GLU A 114 6.74 27.13 5.71
C GLU A 114 7.38 27.08 4.31
N LEU A 115 7.15 26.01 3.56
CA LEU A 115 7.62 25.84 2.18
C LEU A 115 6.73 26.53 1.14
N GLY A 116 5.59 27.10 1.54
CA GLY A 116 4.66 27.80 0.65
C GLY A 116 3.78 26.89 -0.22
N TYR A 117 3.69 25.59 0.09
CA TYR A 117 2.78 24.67 -0.61
C TYR A 117 1.31 24.91 -0.27
N TYR A 118 1.03 25.46 0.91
CA TYR A 118 -0.30 25.85 1.36
C TYR A 118 -0.29 27.27 1.91
N ALA A 119 -1.38 28.01 1.71
CA ALA A 119 -1.50 29.39 2.16
C ALA A 119 -1.67 29.52 3.68
N SER A 120 -2.22 28.50 4.35
CA SER A 120 -2.42 28.46 5.79
C SER A 120 -2.37 27.04 6.34
N GLU A 121 -2.18 26.90 7.66
CA GLU A 121 -2.24 25.59 8.33
C GLU A 121 -3.64 24.95 8.22
N ALA A 122 -4.70 25.77 8.16
CA ALA A 122 -6.07 25.28 7.96
C ALA A 122 -6.25 24.63 6.58
N ASP A 123 -5.70 25.26 5.53
CA ASP A 123 -5.73 24.69 4.18
C ASP A 123 -4.95 23.38 4.12
N ALA A 124 -3.76 23.34 4.75
CA ALA A 124 -2.96 22.12 4.85
C ALA A 124 -3.68 21.02 5.65
N ALA A 125 -4.31 21.35 6.79
CA ALA A 125 -5.04 20.40 7.64
C ALA A 125 -6.26 19.77 6.94
N SER A 126 -6.86 20.48 5.97
CA SER A 126 -7.94 19.92 5.13
C SER A 126 -7.47 18.72 4.30
N TYR A 127 -6.17 18.67 3.96
CA TYR A 127 -5.53 17.60 3.23
C TYR A 127 -4.84 16.58 4.15
N PHE A 128 -4.00 17.06 5.07
CA PHE A 128 -3.20 16.24 5.99
C PHE A 128 -3.99 15.82 7.22
N ASN A 129 -4.91 14.88 7.02
CA ASN A 129 -5.67 14.30 8.11
C ASN A 129 -5.99 12.82 7.84
N TYR A 130 -6.32 12.11 8.91
CA TYR A 130 -6.64 10.69 8.87
C TYR A 130 -7.78 10.36 7.89
N ALA A 131 -8.88 11.12 7.89
CA ALA A 131 -10.05 10.82 7.06
C ALA A 131 -9.69 10.84 5.56
N ASN A 132 -8.95 11.87 5.14
CA ASN A 132 -8.49 12.00 3.78
C ASN A 132 -7.46 10.91 3.42
N TYR A 133 -6.49 10.64 4.30
CA TYR A 133 -5.47 9.62 4.07
C TYR A 133 -6.05 8.21 4.04
N ALA A 134 -7.02 7.88 4.89
CA ALA A 134 -7.71 6.58 4.88
C ALA A 134 -8.49 6.38 3.57
N LYS A 135 -9.20 7.42 3.12
CA LYS A 135 -9.92 7.41 1.84
C LYS A 135 -8.98 7.25 0.65
N GLN A 136 -7.90 8.03 0.61
CA GLN A 136 -6.88 7.92 -0.44
C GLN A 136 -6.21 6.55 -0.42
N GLY A 137 -5.82 6.04 0.76
CA GLY A 137 -5.23 4.73 0.94
C GLY A 137 -6.12 3.61 0.40
N PHE A 138 -7.44 3.68 0.65
CA PHE A 138 -8.40 2.70 0.12
C PHE A 138 -8.42 2.72 -1.42
N LEU A 139 -8.59 3.90 -2.02
CA LEU A 139 -8.69 4.07 -3.47
C LEU A 139 -7.38 3.71 -4.18
N MET A 140 -6.25 4.21 -3.66
CA MET A 140 -4.93 3.98 -4.23
C MET A 140 -4.50 2.52 -4.12
N SER A 141 -4.86 1.82 -3.03
CA SER A 141 -4.57 0.38 -2.90
C SER A 141 -5.27 -0.44 -3.99
N LEU A 142 -6.53 -0.12 -4.30
CA LEU A 142 -7.25 -0.77 -5.40
C LEU A 142 -6.62 -0.44 -6.75
N MET A 143 -6.40 0.84 -7.04
CA MET A 143 -5.86 1.28 -8.33
C MET A 143 -4.46 0.70 -8.58
N MET A 144 -3.53 0.89 -7.64
CA MET A 144 -2.15 0.42 -7.77
C MET A 144 -2.06 -1.09 -7.73
N GLY A 145 -2.90 -1.75 -6.92
CA GLY A 145 -2.95 -3.20 -6.85
C GLY A 145 -3.39 -3.84 -8.18
N VAL A 146 -4.42 -3.29 -8.83
CA VAL A 146 -4.86 -3.74 -10.16
C VAL A 146 -3.78 -3.46 -11.22
N ALA A 147 -3.21 -2.25 -11.23
CA ALA A 147 -2.16 -1.88 -12.18
C ALA A 147 -0.91 -2.77 -12.04
N THR A 148 -0.45 -2.99 -10.81
CA THR A 148 0.69 -3.86 -10.51
C THR A 148 0.41 -5.30 -10.91
N THR A 149 -0.80 -5.80 -10.64
CA THR A 149 -1.22 -7.15 -11.05
C THR A 149 -1.16 -7.32 -12.56
N ALA A 150 -1.66 -6.34 -13.31
CA ALA A 150 -1.64 -6.37 -14.78
C ALA A 150 -0.21 -6.54 -15.32
N ILE A 151 0.74 -5.78 -14.78
CA ILE A 151 2.15 -5.87 -15.14
C ILE A 151 2.74 -7.22 -14.71
N CYS A 152 2.51 -7.64 -13.46
CA CYS A 152 3.05 -8.89 -12.92
C CYS A 152 2.55 -10.12 -13.71
N MET A 153 1.29 -10.11 -14.14
CA MET A 153 0.67 -11.23 -14.85
C MET A 153 1.22 -11.44 -16.26
N ILE A 154 1.87 -10.45 -16.87
CA ILE A 154 2.62 -10.64 -18.13
C ILE A 154 3.70 -11.69 -17.95
N PHE A 155 4.36 -11.70 -16.78
CA PHE A 155 5.47 -12.61 -16.47
C PHE A 155 5.03 -13.89 -15.74
N ILE A 156 3.93 -13.83 -14.97
CA ILE A 156 3.50 -14.96 -14.12
C ILE A 156 2.56 -15.93 -14.86
N LYS A 157 1.80 -15.46 -15.85
CA LYS A 157 0.88 -16.34 -16.60
C LYS A 157 1.59 -17.55 -17.18
N SER A 158 0.92 -18.69 -17.25
CA SER A 158 1.43 -19.81 -18.02
C SER A 158 1.50 -19.45 -19.50
N LYS A 159 2.50 -20.00 -20.20
CA LYS A 159 2.48 -19.98 -21.66
C LYS A 159 1.34 -20.88 -22.13
N ALA A 160 0.58 -20.44 -23.13
CA ALA A 160 -0.34 -21.33 -23.82
C ALA A 160 0.47 -22.54 -24.34
N LYS A 161 -0.06 -23.75 -24.13
CA LYS A 161 0.52 -24.97 -24.72
C LYS A 161 0.38 -24.94 -26.23
#